data_AF-A0A7Y0FT65-F1
#
_entry.id   AF-A0A7Y0FT65-F1
#
_cell.length_a   1.000
_cell.length_b   1.000
_cell.length_c   1.000
_cell.angle_alpha   90.00
_cell.angle_beta   90.00
_cell.angle_gamma   90.00
#
_symmetry.space_group_name_H-M   'P 1'
#
loop_
_entity.id
_entity.type
_entity.pdbx_description
1 polymer ?
#
loop_
_entity_poly.entity_id
_entity_poly.type
_entity_poly.pdbx_seq_one_letter_code
_entity_poly.pdbx_strand_id
1 'polypeptide(L)'
;MNGFIKYISILALFCLTSCQNYYFLKEQRVESDNHSYSKFKLYFDQGKNQIDFYTYGDYVYNKVDKQYIYFTSSEMRKLLYHNIPQNYTEQFLFMYTYQPTFSNILGFYYKGVSIEEVKKRYSGIPHKEDLNQVFSRYSFGKFQVFDLFKKVDGGVIRFVAINNPNYPKDPDYKKFNKEINDMFFENNNLLWDGYVEPLN
;
A
#
# COMPACT_ATOMS: atom_id res chain seq x y z
N MET A 1 -6.59 -31.43 38.10
CA MET A 1 -7.38 -30.72 37.06
C MET A 1 -7.11 -29.22 36.94
N ASN A 2 -6.22 -28.59 37.73
CA ASN A 2 -5.99 -27.14 37.68
C ASN A 2 -4.87 -26.67 36.73
N GLY A 3 -4.05 -27.58 36.20
CA GLY A 3 -2.95 -27.23 35.28
C GLY A 3 -3.41 -27.01 33.84
N PHE A 4 -4.30 -27.88 33.34
CA PHE A 4 -4.78 -27.83 31.95
C PHE A 4 -5.60 -26.57 31.62
N ILE A 5 -6.38 -26.08 32.58
CA ILE A 5 -7.21 -24.87 32.41
C ILE A 5 -6.35 -23.60 32.28
N LYS A 6 -5.20 -23.54 32.98
CA LYS A 6 -4.25 -22.42 32.86
C LYS A 6 -3.61 -22.33 31.46
N TYR A 7 -3.29 -23.47 30.83
CA TYR A 7 -2.72 -23.48 29.48
C TYR A 7 -3.74 -23.09 28.40
N ILE A 8 -5.01 -23.51 28.54
CA ILE A 8 -6.09 -23.12 27.61
C ILE A 8 -6.35 -21.61 27.68
N SER A 9 -6.26 -21.01 28.88
CA SER A 9 -6.45 -19.57 29.08
C SER A 9 -5.33 -18.73 28.45
N ILE A 10 -4.09 -19.22 28.48
CA ILE A 10 -2.94 -18.57 27.83
C ILE A 10 -3.02 -18.71 26.31
N LEU A 11 -3.45 -19.87 25.79
CA LEU A 11 -3.65 -20.09 24.36
C LEU A 11 -4.78 -19.21 23.78
N ALA A 12 -5.86 -19.01 24.54
CA ALA A 12 -6.98 -18.14 24.17
C ALA A 12 -6.58 -16.65 24.15
N LEU A 13 -5.63 -16.22 24.99
CA LEU A 13 -5.09 -14.87 24.96
C LEU A 13 -4.31 -14.56 23.67
N PHE A 14 -3.65 -15.55 23.06
CA PHE A 14 -2.96 -15.38 21.78
C PHE A 14 -3.92 -15.26 20.58
N CYS A 15 -5.14 -15.78 20.69
CA CYS A 15 -6.16 -15.67 19.64
C CYS A 15 -6.82 -14.28 19.55
N LEU A 16 -6.60 -13.39 20.52
CA LEU A 16 -7.11 -12.01 20.50
C LEU A 16 -6.18 -11.03 19.77
N THR A 17 -5.08 -11.51 19.19
CA THR A 17 -4.17 -10.66 18.43
C THR A 17 -4.71 -10.38 17.02
N SER A 18 -5.55 -9.35 16.98
CA SER A 18 -5.77 -8.45 15.85
C SER A 18 -6.45 -9.05 14.62
N CYS A 19 -7.78 -8.91 14.58
CA CYS A 19 -8.54 -8.79 13.32
C CYS A 19 -8.21 -7.46 12.64
N GLN A 20 -6.93 -7.23 12.29
CA GLN A 20 -6.54 -6.03 11.55
C GLN A 20 -7.19 -6.11 10.18
N ASN A 21 -8.06 -5.16 9.91
CA ASN A 21 -8.61 -4.96 8.59
C ASN A 21 -7.81 -3.86 7.90
N TYR A 22 -7.42 -4.09 6.65
CA TYR A 22 -6.65 -3.14 5.85
C TYR A 22 -7.54 -2.33 4.92
N TYR A 23 -8.85 -2.32 5.18
CA TYR A 23 -9.79 -1.43 4.51
C TYR A 23 -9.88 -0.15 5.34
N PHE A 24 -9.19 0.89 4.87
CA PHE A 24 -9.30 2.21 5.46
C PHE A 24 -10.49 2.93 4.85
N LEU A 25 -11.45 3.31 5.69
CA LEU A 25 -12.72 3.90 5.29
C LEU A 25 -12.96 5.31 5.88
N LYS A 26 -11.94 5.95 6.46
CA LYS A 26 -12.13 7.35 6.88
C LYS A 26 -12.41 8.20 5.64
N GLU A 27 -13.28 9.19 5.79
CA GLU A 27 -13.57 10.15 4.71
C GLU A 27 -12.27 10.74 4.18
N GLN A 28 -11.97 10.44 2.92
CA GLN A 28 -10.94 11.13 2.18
C GLN A 28 -11.55 12.38 1.54
N ARG A 29 -10.84 13.49 1.61
CA ARG A 29 -11.28 14.73 0.95
C ARG A 29 -10.95 14.65 -0.53
N VAL A 30 -11.96 14.59 -1.37
CA VAL A 30 -11.84 14.70 -2.83
C VAL A 30 -12.03 16.15 -3.22
N GLU A 31 -11.02 16.76 -3.85
CA GLU A 31 -11.06 18.18 -4.25
C GLU A 31 -11.62 18.40 -5.64
N SER A 32 -11.37 17.46 -6.54
CA SER A 32 -11.87 17.50 -7.90
C SER A 32 -12.16 16.08 -8.34
N ASP A 33 -13.37 15.87 -8.85
CA ASP A 33 -13.77 14.66 -9.56
C ASP A 33 -14.25 15.13 -10.93
N ASN A 34 -13.41 14.95 -11.95
CA ASN A 34 -13.90 14.90 -13.31
C ASN A 34 -13.98 13.42 -13.68
N HIS A 35 -14.92 13.04 -14.55
CA HIS A 35 -15.19 11.64 -14.87
C HIS A 35 -13.93 10.83 -15.28
N SER A 36 -12.83 11.50 -15.65
CA SER A 36 -11.55 10.89 -16.01
C SER A 36 -10.58 10.77 -14.82
N TYR A 37 -10.55 11.74 -13.90
CA TYR A 37 -9.58 11.81 -12.81
C TYR A 37 -10.14 12.41 -11.52
N SER A 38 -9.68 11.86 -10.40
CA SER A 38 -10.00 12.31 -9.04
C SER A 38 -8.75 12.75 -8.30
N LYS A 39 -8.81 13.91 -7.64
CA LYS A 39 -7.74 14.42 -6.76
C LYS A 39 -8.13 14.23 -5.30
N PHE A 40 -7.31 13.49 -4.57
CA PHE A 40 -7.45 13.21 -3.15
C PHE A 40 -6.44 13.99 -2.32
N LYS A 41 -6.90 14.58 -1.22
CA LYS A 41 -6.03 15.03 -0.13
C LYS A 41 -5.93 13.94 0.92
N LEU A 42 -4.80 13.25 0.93
CA LEU A 42 -4.51 12.17 1.85
C LEU A 42 -3.84 12.72 3.10
N TYR A 43 -4.51 12.59 4.24
CA TYR A 43 -4.04 13.08 5.53
C TYR A 43 -3.46 11.94 6.37
N PHE A 44 -2.35 12.21 7.06
CA PHE A 44 -1.66 11.24 7.92
C PHE A 44 -0.97 11.94 9.10
N ASP A 45 -0.40 11.16 10.02
CA ASP A 45 0.07 11.62 11.35
C ASP A 45 -1.05 12.36 12.09
N GLN A 46 -2.23 11.74 12.15
CA GLN A 46 -3.43 12.31 12.78
C GLN A 46 -3.86 13.65 12.16
N GLY A 47 -3.64 13.80 10.85
CA GLY A 47 -4.04 14.98 10.08
C GLY A 47 -3.06 16.15 10.13
N LYS A 48 -1.89 15.98 10.72
CA LYS A 48 -0.83 16.99 10.75
C LYS A 48 -0.13 17.14 9.41
N ASN A 49 -0.04 16.04 8.67
CA ASN A 49 0.60 15.98 7.36
C ASN A 49 -0.42 15.64 6.28
N GLN A 50 -0.10 16.06 5.05
CA GLN A 50 -0.96 15.88 3.89
C GLN A 50 -0.13 15.63 2.63
N ILE A 51 -0.66 14.81 1.73
CA ILE A 51 -0.14 14.65 0.37
C ILE A 51 -1.29 14.61 -0.63
N ASP A 52 -1.08 15.20 -1.81
CA ASP A 52 -2.04 15.11 -2.91
C ASP A 52 -1.83 13.77 -3.63
N PHE A 53 -2.92 13.11 -3.99
CA PHE A 53 -2.90 11.86 -4.73
C PHE A 53 -3.95 11.86 -5.84
N TYR A 54 -3.54 11.62 -7.07
CA TYR A 54 -4.39 11.63 -8.26
C TYR A 54 -4.69 10.21 -8.69
N THR A 55 -5.95 9.92 -9.01
CA THR A 55 -6.35 8.61 -9.56
C THR A 55 -7.22 8.79 -10.79
N TYR A 56 -7.42 7.71 -11.53
CA TYR A 56 -8.55 7.62 -12.44
C TYR A 56 -9.88 7.71 -11.67
N GLY A 57 -10.93 8.23 -12.32
CA GLY A 57 -12.25 8.44 -11.71
C GLY A 57 -12.99 7.17 -11.29
N ASP A 58 -12.52 5.98 -11.71
CA ASP A 58 -13.15 4.69 -11.43
C ASP A 58 -12.64 3.99 -10.15
N TYR A 59 -11.73 4.62 -9.41
CA TYR A 59 -11.29 4.14 -8.11
C TYR A 59 -12.33 4.36 -7.01
N VAL A 60 -12.59 3.30 -6.26
CA VAL A 60 -13.50 3.24 -5.11
C VAL A 60 -12.68 3.32 -3.82
N TYR A 61 -13.08 4.21 -2.91
CA TYR A 61 -12.32 4.53 -1.68
C TYR A 61 -13.19 4.69 -0.42
N ASN A 62 -14.49 4.92 -0.57
CA ASN A 62 -15.41 5.22 0.53
C ASN A 62 -16.32 4.03 0.91
N LYS A 63 -16.21 2.90 0.21
CA LYS A 63 -16.98 1.69 0.46
C LYS A 63 -16.15 0.44 0.17
N VAL A 64 -16.49 -0.65 0.84
CA VAL A 64 -15.81 -1.94 0.68
C VAL A 64 -16.73 -2.92 -0.03
N ASP A 65 -16.26 -3.42 -1.16
CA ASP A 65 -16.81 -4.59 -1.83
C ASP A 65 -15.72 -5.65 -1.94
N LYS A 66 -15.85 -6.70 -1.10
CA LYS A 66 -14.81 -7.71 -0.91
C LYS A 66 -14.51 -8.52 -2.16
N GLN A 67 -15.41 -8.57 -3.14
CA GLN A 67 -15.17 -9.33 -4.38
C GLN A 67 -14.07 -8.70 -5.25
N TYR A 68 -13.77 -7.41 -5.05
CA TYR A 68 -12.72 -6.69 -5.77
C TYR A 68 -11.44 -6.50 -4.94
N ILE A 69 -11.35 -7.24 -3.83
CA ILE A 69 -10.20 -7.21 -2.92
C ILE A 69 -9.43 -8.51 -3.06
N TYR A 70 -8.18 -8.41 -3.50
CA TYR A 70 -7.39 -9.55 -3.95
C TYR A 70 -6.58 -10.23 -2.84
N PHE A 71 -6.60 -9.67 -1.64
CA PHE A 71 -5.82 -10.13 -0.49
C PHE A 71 -6.70 -10.40 0.74
N THR A 72 -6.21 -11.32 1.58
CA THR A 72 -6.66 -11.51 2.96
C THR A 72 -5.83 -10.65 3.91
N SER A 73 -6.38 -10.33 5.09
CA SER A 73 -5.62 -9.61 6.14
C SER A 73 -4.30 -10.30 6.52
N SER A 74 -4.26 -11.63 6.50
CA SER A 74 -3.03 -12.38 6.82
C SER A 74 -1.96 -12.20 5.75
N GLU A 75 -2.34 -12.26 4.47
CA GLU A 75 -1.43 -12.01 3.35
C GLU A 75 -0.88 -10.59 3.39
N MET A 76 -1.75 -9.58 3.60
CA MET A 76 -1.32 -8.19 3.67
C MET A 76 -0.42 -7.94 4.87
N ARG A 77 -0.73 -8.50 6.05
CA ARG A 77 0.16 -8.41 7.22
C ARG A 77 1.56 -8.93 6.91
N LYS A 78 1.65 -10.11 6.29
CA LYS A 78 2.96 -10.71 5.93
C LYS A 78 3.71 -9.85 4.92
N LEU A 79 3.01 -9.32 3.91
CA LEU A 79 3.59 -8.41 2.91
C LEU A 79 4.16 -7.15 3.57
N LEU A 80 3.38 -6.51 4.44
CA LEU A 80 3.81 -5.28 5.10
C LEU A 80 5.03 -5.49 5.98
N TYR A 81 5.08 -6.62 6.68
CA TYR A 81 6.21 -7.01 7.53
C TYR A 81 7.46 -7.48 6.76
N HIS A 82 7.32 -7.82 5.48
CA HIS A 82 8.40 -8.42 4.68
C HIS A 82 9.62 -7.50 4.59
N ASN A 83 9.40 -6.24 4.21
CA ASN A 83 10.47 -5.24 4.03
C ASN A 83 10.62 -4.33 5.25
N ILE A 84 9.55 -4.13 6.04
CA ILE A 84 9.56 -3.28 7.23
C ILE A 84 8.98 -4.07 8.40
N PRO A 85 9.82 -4.68 9.25
CA PRO A 85 9.37 -5.48 10.39
C PRO A 85 8.95 -4.60 11.58
N GLN A 86 8.22 -3.53 11.28
CA GLN A 86 7.64 -2.61 12.24
C GLN A 86 6.18 -2.36 11.84
N ASN A 87 5.29 -2.24 12.83
CA ASN A 87 3.92 -1.83 12.56
C ASN A 87 3.89 -0.40 12.01
N TYR A 88 3.04 -0.17 11.00
CA TYR A 88 2.71 1.19 10.61
C TYR A 88 1.98 1.90 11.76
N THR A 89 2.13 3.22 11.81
CA THR A 89 1.48 4.08 12.80
C THR A 89 0.03 4.38 12.40
N GLU A 90 -0.20 4.64 11.12
CA GLU A 90 -1.53 4.95 10.57
C GLU A 90 -1.65 4.39 9.15
N GLN A 91 -2.79 3.80 8.81
CA GLN A 91 -3.19 3.62 7.42
C GLN A 91 -3.95 4.87 6.99
N PHE A 92 -3.63 5.43 5.83
CA PHE A 92 -4.29 6.65 5.31
C PHE A 92 -4.97 6.45 3.95
N LEU A 93 -4.76 5.30 3.31
CA LEU A 93 -5.33 5.00 2.00
C LEU A 93 -5.72 3.52 1.88
N PHE A 94 -6.89 3.30 1.30
CA PHE A 94 -7.30 2.05 0.68
C PHE A 94 -8.20 2.36 -0.52
N MET A 95 -7.83 1.87 -1.70
CA MET A 95 -8.64 2.02 -2.92
C MET A 95 -8.56 0.77 -3.79
N TYR A 96 -9.58 0.55 -4.59
CA TYR A 96 -9.66 -0.51 -5.61
C TYR A 96 -10.54 -0.04 -6.77
N THR A 97 -10.58 -0.79 -7.87
CA THR A 97 -11.55 -0.54 -8.94
C THR A 97 -12.39 -1.79 -9.21
N TYR A 98 -13.47 -1.62 -9.98
CA TYR A 98 -14.27 -2.73 -10.48
C TYR A 98 -13.63 -3.46 -11.66
N GLN A 99 -12.57 -2.90 -12.22
CA GLN A 99 -11.86 -3.46 -13.35
C GLN A 99 -10.77 -4.42 -12.87
N PRO A 100 -10.77 -5.69 -13.32
CA PRO A 100 -9.86 -6.71 -12.81
C PRO A 100 -8.39 -6.51 -13.23
N THR A 101 -8.13 -5.56 -14.12
CA THR A 101 -6.78 -5.17 -14.59
C THR A 101 -6.11 -4.16 -13.67
N PHE A 102 -6.86 -3.56 -12.75
CA PHE A 102 -6.39 -2.49 -11.88
C PHE A 102 -6.03 -3.02 -10.48
N SER A 103 -5.25 -2.23 -9.77
CA SER A 103 -4.60 -2.60 -8.52
C SER A 103 -5.50 -2.34 -7.31
N ASN A 104 -5.28 -3.12 -6.25
CA ASN A 104 -5.64 -2.67 -4.91
C ASN A 104 -4.48 -1.80 -4.39
N ILE A 105 -4.77 -0.57 -4.00
CA ILE A 105 -3.78 0.40 -3.52
C ILE A 105 -4.00 0.69 -2.04
N LEU A 106 -2.93 0.65 -1.27
CA LEU A 106 -2.90 0.92 0.16
C LEU A 106 -1.84 1.98 0.48
N GLY A 107 -2.06 2.75 1.52
CA GLY A 107 -1.11 3.78 1.99
C GLY A 107 -0.97 3.78 3.50
N PHE A 108 0.28 3.79 3.97
CA PHE A 108 0.64 3.66 5.37
C PHE A 108 1.69 4.69 5.77
N TYR A 109 1.55 5.25 6.97
CA TYR A 109 2.53 6.13 7.58
C TYR A 109 3.28 5.41 8.69
N TYR A 110 4.60 5.54 8.70
CA TYR A 110 5.52 4.96 9.69
C TYR A 110 6.26 6.08 10.40
N LYS A 111 5.82 6.42 11.61
CA LYS A 111 6.42 7.48 12.42
C LYS A 111 7.80 7.06 12.93
N GLY A 112 8.76 7.97 12.82
CA GLY A 112 10.12 7.81 13.32
C GLY A 112 11.01 6.89 12.48
N VAL A 113 10.47 6.23 11.44
CA VAL A 113 11.26 5.42 10.52
C VAL A 113 11.96 6.34 9.53
N SER A 114 13.26 6.16 9.34
CA SER A 114 14.06 6.95 8.41
C SER A 114 14.08 6.31 7.02
N ILE A 115 14.21 7.12 5.96
CA ILE A 115 14.33 6.58 4.60
C ILE A 115 15.61 5.74 4.43
N GLU A 116 16.69 6.10 5.11
CA GLU A 116 17.95 5.36 5.12
C GLU A 116 17.80 3.99 5.76
N GLU A 117 16.97 3.86 6.80
CA GLU A 117 16.61 2.56 7.38
C GLU A 117 15.83 1.70 6.39
N VAL A 118 14.89 2.30 5.65
CA VAL A 118 14.13 1.61 4.59
C VAL A 118 15.07 1.11 3.50
N LYS A 119 15.93 1.97 2.94
CA LYS A 119 16.86 1.62 1.85
C LYS A 119 17.75 0.44 2.20
N LYS A 120 18.26 0.38 3.44
CA LYS A 120 19.04 -0.76 3.95
C LYS A 120 18.28 -2.10 3.88
N ARG A 121 16.94 -2.08 3.89
CA ARG A 121 16.12 -3.30 3.74
C ARG A 121 15.97 -3.74 2.29
N TYR A 122 16.16 -2.83 1.35
CA TYR A 122 16.09 -3.10 -0.09
C TYR A 122 17.43 -3.47 -0.72
N SER A 123 18.52 -3.50 0.05
CA SER A 123 19.89 -3.72 -0.45
C SER A 123 20.15 -5.09 -1.13
N GLY A 124 19.15 -5.98 -1.18
CA GLY A 124 19.19 -7.27 -1.89
C GLY A 124 18.03 -7.51 -2.86
N ILE A 125 17.19 -6.50 -3.10
CA ILE A 125 16.02 -6.57 -3.99
C ILE A 125 16.24 -5.54 -5.10
N PRO A 126 15.99 -5.83 -6.39
CA PRO A 126 16.00 -4.80 -7.42
C PRO A 126 15.07 -3.64 -7.06
N HIS A 127 15.63 -2.45 -6.90
CA HIS A 127 14.91 -1.24 -6.51
C HIS A 127 15.51 -0.03 -7.21
N LYS A 128 14.74 1.05 -7.26
CA LYS A 128 15.24 2.39 -7.60
C LYS A 128 15.08 3.27 -6.35
N GLU A 129 16.02 4.17 -6.13
CA GLU A 129 16.01 5.09 -5.00
C GLU A 129 16.68 6.41 -5.34
N ASP A 130 16.35 7.44 -4.56
CA ASP A 130 17.09 8.71 -4.48
C ASP A 130 17.17 9.16 -3.02
N LEU A 131 17.57 10.40 -2.76
CA LEU A 131 17.70 10.94 -1.40
C LEU A 131 16.44 10.77 -0.52
N ASN A 132 15.24 10.91 -1.08
CA ASN A 132 13.98 11.00 -0.33
C ASN A 132 13.05 9.81 -0.56
N GLN A 133 13.34 8.90 -1.49
CA GLN A 133 12.44 7.79 -1.78
C GLN A 133 13.15 6.51 -2.19
N VAL A 134 12.44 5.39 -2.04
CA VAL A 134 12.82 4.08 -2.57
C VAL A 134 11.59 3.35 -3.04
N PHE A 135 11.71 2.64 -4.16
CA PHE A 135 10.67 1.76 -4.61
C PHE A 135 11.19 0.51 -5.29
N SER A 136 10.35 -0.52 -5.24
CA SER A 136 10.64 -1.79 -5.87
C SER A 136 9.37 -2.39 -6.47
N ARG A 137 9.58 -3.25 -7.47
CA ARG A 137 8.58 -4.18 -7.97
C ARG A 137 9.08 -5.59 -7.73
N TYR A 138 8.27 -6.41 -7.09
CA TYR A 138 8.69 -7.76 -6.73
C TYR A 138 7.48 -8.70 -6.62
N SER A 139 7.78 -9.99 -6.69
CA SER A 139 6.80 -11.04 -6.44
C SER A 139 6.70 -11.34 -4.94
N PHE A 140 5.48 -11.39 -4.41
CA PHE A 140 5.21 -11.80 -3.03
C PHE A 140 4.08 -12.82 -2.98
N GLY A 141 4.43 -14.09 -2.80
CA GLY A 141 3.48 -15.19 -2.93
C GLY A 141 2.84 -15.19 -4.32
N LYS A 142 1.53 -14.98 -4.39
CA LYS A 142 0.77 -14.90 -5.66
C LYS A 142 0.73 -13.50 -6.28
N PHE A 143 1.16 -12.47 -5.56
CA PHE A 143 1.03 -11.08 -6.00
C PHE A 143 2.29 -10.59 -6.70
N GLN A 144 2.11 -9.76 -7.71
CA GLN A 144 3.05 -8.69 -8.01
C GLN A 144 2.75 -7.50 -7.13
N VAL A 145 3.82 -6.94 -6.58
CA VAL A 145 3.76 -5.83 -5.64
C VAL A 145 4.55 -4.68 -6.23
N PHE A 146 3.95 -3.51 -6.23
CA PHE A 146 4.65 -2.24 -6.29
C PHE A 146 4.69 -1.66 -4.89
N ASP A 147 5.88 -1.31 -4.42
CA ASP A 147 6.12 -0.83 -3.06
C ASP A 147 6.96 0.44 -3.14
N LEU A 148 6.40 1.56 -2.71
CA LEU A 148 7.01 2.90 -2.75
C LEU A 148 7.07 3.45 -1.33
N PHE A 149 8.25 3.93 -0.93
CA PHE A 149 8.46 4.70 0.29
C PHE A 149 8.91 6.12 -0.04
N LYS A 150 8.28 7.11 0.58
CA LYS A 150 8.69 8.52 0.50
C LYS A 150 8.93 9.08 1.89
N LYS A 151 10.06 9.77 2.05
CA LYS A 151 10.39 10.58 3.22
C LYS A 151 9.38 11.71 3.37
N VAL A 152 8.91 11.89 4.59
CA VAL A 152 8.02 13.00 4.99
C VAL A 152 8.47 13.51 6.35
N ASP A 153 7.92 14.64 6.78
CA ASP A 153 8.20 15.16 8.12
C ASP A 153 7.76 14.17 9.20
N GLY A 154 8.72 13.78 10.05
CA GLY A 154 8.48 12.85 11.16
C GLY A 154 8.51 11.36 10.82
N GLY A 155 8.76 10.96 9.56
CA GLY A 155 8.90 9.54 9.20
C GLY A 155 8.89 9.25 7.70
N VAL A 156 8.25 8.14 7.32
CA VAL A 156 8.03 7.77 5.91
C VAL A 156 6.58 7.40 5.66
N ILE A 157 6.08 7.70 4.47
CA ILE A 157 4.86 7.08 3.93
C ILE A 157 5.23 5.94 3.00
N ARG A 158 4.36 4.94 2.93
CA ARG A 158 4.48 3.77 2.06
C ARG A 158 3.20 3.63 1.24
N PHE A 159 3.32 3.56 -0.07
CA PHE A 159 2.26 3.10 -0.96
C PHE A 159 2.54 1.66 -1.37
N VAL A 160 1.54 0.81 -1.25
CA VAL A 160 1.58 -0.58 -1.70
C VAL A 160 0.46 -0.79 -2.70
N ALA A 161 0.81 -1.18 -3.92
CA ALA A 161 -0.16 -1.60 -4.91
C ALA A 161 0.07 -3.07 -5.25
N ILE A 162 -1.01 -3.85 -5.29
CA ILE A 162 -0.96 -5.26 -5.67
C ILE A 162 -1.93 -5.55 -6.82
N ASN A 163 -1.51 -6.44 -7.71
CA ASN A 163 -2.32 -6.87 -8.84
C ASN A 163 -3.46 -7.82 -8.42
N ASN A 164 -4.37 -8.09 -9.36
CA ASN A 164 -5.25 -9.25 -9.29
C ASN A 164 -4.47 -10.52 -9.69
N PRO A 165 -4.14 -11.43 -8.76
CA PRO A 165 -3.36 -12.62 -9.06
C PRO A 165 -4.14 -13.65 -9.90
N ASN A 166 -5.47 -13.52 -9.96
CA ASN A 166 -6.36 -14.45 -10.63
C ASN A 166 -6.85 -13.92 -11.99
N TYR A 167 -6.21 -12.88 -12.55
CA TYR A 167 -6.61 -12.32 -13.84
C TYR A 167 -5.78 -12.92 -14.99
N PRO A 168 -6.28 -13.95 -15.69
CA PRO A 168 -5.49 -14.68 -16.69
C PRO A 168 -5.19 -13.88 -17.96
N LYS A 169 -5.84 -12.72 -18.15
CA LYS A 169 -5.68 -11.86 -19.33
C LYS A 169 -4.64 -10.74 -19.13
N ASP A 170 -3.74 -10.92 -18.16
CA ASP A 170 -2.53 -10.10 -17.99
C ASP A 170 -1.31 -10.98 -17.71
N PRO A 171 -0.95 -11.89 -18.64
CA PRO A 171 0.30 -12.64 -18.53
C PRO A 171 1.46 -11.66 -18.47
N ASP A 172 2.41 -11.92 -17.58
CA ASP A 172 3.58 -11.06 -17.28
C ASP A 172 3.24 -9.68 -16.68
N TYR A 173 2.00 -9.46 -16.23
CA TYR A 173 1.60 -8.28 -15.45
C TYR A 173 1.80 -6.95 -16.19
N LYS A 174 1.68 -6.95 -17.52
CA LYS A 174 1.89 -5.76 -18.36
C LYS A 174 0.90 -4.65 -18.05
N LYS A 175 -0.38 -5.00 -17.83
CA LYS A 175 -1.42 -4.02 -17.49
C LYS A 175 -1.23 -3.48 -16.09
N PHE A 176 -0.90 -4.34 -15.13
CA PHE A 176 -0.51 -3.89 -13.79
C PHE A 176 0.67 -2.90 -13.85
N ASN A 177 1.75 -3.26 -14.55
CA ASN A 177 2.91 -2.38 -14.67
C ASN A 177 2.59 -1.06 -15.38
N LYS A 178 1.76 -1.10 -16.43
CA LYS A 178 1.26 0.11 -17.10
C LYS A 178 0.47 0.98 -16.13
N GLU A 179 -0.47 0.41 -15.40
CA GLU A 179 -1.26 1.14 -14.40
C GLU A 179 -0.35 1.79 -13.35
N ILE A 180 0.64 1.06 -12.82
CA ILE A 180 1.61 1.63 -11.87
C ILE A 180 2.40 2.79 -12.50
N ASN A 181 2.84 2.67 -13.75
CA ASN A 181 3.53 3.75 -14.46
C ASN A 181 2.62 4.99 -14.57
N ASP A 182 1.43 4.83 -15.14
CA ASP A 182 0.47 5.91 -15.33
C ASP A 182 0.07 6.54 -13.98
N MET A 183 -0.22 5.72 -12.97
CA MET A 183 -0.68 6.18 -11.66
C MET A 183 0.41 6.85 -10.84
N PHE A 184 1.52 6.15 -10.58
CA PHE A 184 2.51 6.65 -9.64
C PHE A 184 3.52 7.60 -10.27
N PHE A 185 3.85 7.43 -11.55
CA PHE A 185 4.96 8.17 -12.18
C PHE A 185 4.47 9.27 -13.13
N GLU A 186 3.32 9.09 -13.78
CA GLU A 186 2.74 10.13 -14.64
C GLU A 186 1.80 11.05 -13.84
N ASN A 187 0.69 10.53 -13.32
CA ASN A 187 -0.34 11.31 -12.64
C ASN A 187 0.10 11.86 -11.28
N ASN A 188 0.99 11.12 -10.59
CA ASN A 188 1.51 11.47 -9.28
C ASN A 188 3.01 11.77 -9.32
N ASN A 189 3.49 12.41 -10.39
CA ASN A 189 4.92 12.74 -10.54
C ASN A 189 5.50 13.54 -9.36
N LEU A 190 4.68 14.31 -8.63
CA LEU A 190 5.08 15.04 -7.40
C LEU A 190 5.39 14.12 -6.21
N LEU A 191 4.97 12.84 -6.25
CA LEU A 191 5.45 11.85 -5.29
C LEU A 191 6.94 11.55 -5.49
N TRP A 192 7.52 11.94 -6.63
CA TRP A 192 8.89 11.61 -7.01
C TRP A 192 9.76 12.86 -7.16
N ASP A 193 10.84 12.92 -6.40
CA ASP A 193 11.86 13.96 -6.57
C ASP A 193 12.86 13.55 -7.69
N GLY A 194 12.38 13.26 -8.90
CA GLY A 194 13.24 12.87 -10.02
C GLY A 194 12.54 12.19 -11.19
N TYR A 195 13.21 12.11 -12.34
CA TYR A 195 12.74 11.37 -13.51
C TYR A 195 13.03 9.87 -13.33
N VAL A 196 11.97 9.06 -13.36
CA VAL A 196 12.08 7.60 -13.40
C VAL A 196 11.67 7.16 -14.78
N GLU A 197 12.59 6.58 -15.55
CA GLU A 197 12.22 5.95 -16.81
C GLU A 197 11.10 4.92 -16.57
N PRO A 198 9.96 5.03 -17.30
CA PRO A 198 8.93 4.01 -17.30
C PRO A 198 9.59 2.67 -17.56
N LEU A 199 9.30 1.68 -16.73
CA LEU A 199 9.77 0.32 -16.99
C LEU A 199 8.92 -0.21 -18.16
N ASN A 200 9.59 -0.39 -19.31
CA ASN A 200 9.04 -0.98 -20.54
C ASN A 200 8.61 -2.43 -20.33
#